data_AF-A0A2C9L0H4-F1
#
_entry.id   AF-A0A2C9L0H4-F1
#
_cell.length_a   1.000
_cell.length_b   1.000
_cell.length_c   1.000
_cell.angle_alpha   90.00
_cell.angle_beta   90.00
_cell.angle_gamma   90.00
#
_symmetry.space_group_name_H-M   'P 1'
#
loop_
_entity.id
_entity.type
_entity.pdbx_description
1 polymer ?
#
loop_
_entity_poly.entity_id
_entity_poly.type
_entity_poly.pdbx_seq_one_letter_code
_entity_poly.pdbx_strand_id
1 'polypeptide(L)'
;MSFFGLTHVGYQNTIKEISIASQKDPIRSKTQLGYLALPPLKDFNSPPRSIVPVDDISQYGRGPDRSYNEYCRLRMKHVRNPRDPQNIYLRPATTAQNIGWWKKDEPLRTMLPWTCVQRKPVIHSEMSKFVDDMKLTNKHFTLF
;
A
#
# COMPACT_ATOMS: atom_id res chain seq x y z
N MET A 1 -30.15 -15.06 -14.03
CA MET A 1 -30.06 -15.55 -12.64
C MET A 1 -28.64 -15.35 -12.14
N SER A 2 -28.37 -14.32 -11.34
CA SER A 2 -27.07 -14.13 -10.68
C SER A 2 -27.30 -13.63 -9.25
N PHE A 3 -28.03 -14.41 -8.46
CA PHE A 3 -28.53 -13.96 -7.16
C PHE A 3 -27.47 -14.05 -6.03
N PHE A 4 -26.37 -14.77 -6.27
CA PHE A 4 -25.30 -15.01 -5.29
C PHE A 4 -23.92 -14.48 -5.73
N GLY A 5 -23.84 -13.58 -6.71
CA GLY A 5 -22.56 -13.16 -7.30
C GLY A 5 -21.83 -14.25 -8.11
N LEU A 6 -22.39 -15.47 -8.12
CA LEU A 6 -22.03 -16.55 -9.02
C LEU A 6 -22.77 -16.35 -10.33
N THR A 7 -22.01 -16.12 -11.39
CA THR A 7 -22.50 -16.18 -12.77
C THR A 7 -22.01 -17.46 -13.42
N HIS A 8 -22.53 -17.81 -14.59
CA HIS A 8 -22.03 -18.95 -15.37
C HIS A 8 -20.53 -18.83 -15.70
N VAL A 9 -19.96 -17.62 -15.62
CA VAL A 9 -18.53 -17.33 -15.76
C VAL A 9 -17.77 -17.25 -14.43
N GLY A 10 -18.40 -17.66 -13.33
CA GLY A 10 -17.82 -17.70 -11.99
C GLY A 10 -18.10 -16.45 -11.16
N TYR A 11 -17.22 -16.23 -10.19
CA TYR A 11 -17.37 -15.25 -9.12
C TYR A 11 -17.08 -13.82 -9.59
N GLN A 12 -18.03 -12.92 -9.43
CA GLN A 12 -17.90 -11.54 -9.88
C GLN A 12 -17.42 -10.61 -8.75
N ASN A 13 -16.42 -9.77 -9.04
CA ASN A 13 -15.91 -8.67 -8.18
C ASN A 13 -15.09 -9.05 -6.92
N THR A 14 -14.18 -10.03 -7.04
CA THR A 14 -13.26 -10.47 -5.95
C THR A 14 -12.59 -9.34 -5.15
N ILE A 15 -12.08 -8.31 -5.83
CA ILE A 15 -11.32 -7.22 -5.20
C ILE A 15 -12.21 -6.38 -4.28
N LYS A 16 -13.45 -6.10 -4.69
CA LYS A 16 -14.36 -5.24 -3.92
C LYS A 16 -14.76 -5.89 -2.60
N GLU A 17 -14.86 -7.21 -2.56
CA GLU A 17 -15.36 -7.93 -1.38
C GLU A 17 -14.28 -8.18 -0.34
N ILE A 18 -13.03 -8.19 -0.78
CA ILE A 18 -11.88 -8.24 0.11
C ILE A 18 -11.65 -6.88 0.79
N SER A 19 -12.21 -5.79 0.26
CA SER A 19 -12.05 -4.46 0.84
C SER A 19 -12.78 -4.30 2.19
N ILE A 20 -12.10 -3.68 3.16
CA ILE A 20 -12.62 -3.48 4.52
C ILE A 20 -13.89 -2.62 4.52
N ALA A 21 -13.92 -1.58 3.67
CA ALA A 21 -15.08 -0.70 3.55
C ALA A 21 -16.34 -1.48 3.14
N SER A 22 -16.20 -2.40 2.20
CA SER A 22 -17.29 -3.22 1.66
C SER A 22 -17.82 -4.24 2.66
N GLN A 23 -16.98 -4.73 3.58
CA GLN A 23 -17.42 -5.60 4.68
C GLN A 23 -18.11 -4.83 5.80
N LYS A 24 -17.77 -3.56 6.01
CA LYS A 24 -18.36 -2.69 7.03
C LYS A 24 -19.71 -2.08 6.62
N ASP A 25 -20.10 -2.18 5.36
CA ASP A 25 -21.36 -1.60 4.87
C ASP A 25 -22.57 -2.32 5.52
N PRO A 26 -23.36 -1.65 6.39
CA PRO A 26 -24.45 -2.28 7.15
C PRO A 26 -25.62 -2.71 6.28
N ILE A 27 -25.76 -2.11 5.09
CA ILE A 27 -26.76 -2.50 4.08
C ILE A 27 -26.41 -3.89 3.52
N ARG A 28 -25.11 -4.24 3.46
CA ARG A 28 -24.65 -5.52 2.94
C ARG A 28 -24.96 -6.70 3.89
N SER A 29 -25.05 -6.48 5.21
CA SER A 29 -25.33 -7.55 6.17
C SER A 29 -26.81 -7.93 6.27
N LYS A 30 -27.73 -7.09 5.79
CA LYS A 30 -29.18 -7.33 5.88
C LYS A 30 -29.90 -7.52 4.54
N THR A 31 -29.36 -7.01 3.43
CA THR A 31 -30.05 -7.02 2.13
C THR A 31 -29.12 -7.36 0.96
N GLN A 32 -28.50 -8.54 0.98
CA GLN A 32 -27.87 -9.10 -0.22
C GLN A 32 -28.85 -9.99 -1.00
N LEU A 33 -29.86 -9.37 -1.62
CA LEU A 33 -30.67 -10.00 -2.67
C LEU A 33 -30.71 -9.18 -3.98
N GLY A 34 -29.89 -8.15 -4.13
CA GLY A 34 -29.86 -7.39 -5.39
C GLY A 34 -28.74 -6.38 -5.46
N TYR A 35 -28.19 -6.22 -6.66
CA TYR A 35 -27.10 -5.30 -7.03
C TYR A 35 -27.46 -3.79 -6.92
N LEU A 36 -28.48 -3.43 -6.14
CA LEU A 36 -29.04 -2.08 -6.00
C LEU A 36 -28.62 -1.39 -4.69
N ALA A 37 -27.48 -1.76 -4.10
CA ALA A 37 -26.91 -0.95 -3.03
C ALA A 37 -26.30 0.31 -3.65
N LEU A 38 -27.03 1.43 -3.58
CA LEU A 38 -26.50 2.77 -3.84
C LEU A 38 -25.19 2.93 -3.03
N PRO A 39 -24.14 3.53 -3.60
CA PRO A 39 -22.92 3.78 -2.84
C PRO A 39 -23.28 4.59 -1.59
N PRO A 40 -22.70 4.27 -0.41
CA PRO A 40 -23.03 4.99 0.81
C PRO A 40 -22.81 6.49 0.59
N LEU A 41 -23.79 7.29 1.04
CA LEU A 41 -23.77 8.75 0.95
C LEU A 41 -22.47 9.25 1.57
N LYS A 42 -21.69 10.01 0.79
CA LYS A 42 -20.42 10.58 1.24
C LYS A 42 -20.74 11.74 2.17
N ASP A 43 -20.08 11.79 3.34
CA ASP A 43 -20.13 12.97 4.20
C ASP A 43 -19.65 14.19 3.42
N PHE A 44 -20.50 15.22 3.32
CA PHE A 44 -20.19 16.48 2.65
C PHE A 44 -18.95 17.16 3.26
N ASN A 45 -18.71 16.96 4.56
CA ASN A 45 -17.56 17.50 5.30
C ASN A 45 -16.36 16.55 5.31
N SER A 46 -15.82 16.29 4.12
CA SER A 46 -14.49 15.73 3.99
C SER A 46 -13.43 16.73 4.49
N PRO A 47 -12.45 16.33 5.33
CA PRO A 47 -11.41 17.27 5.77
C PRO A 47 -10.68 17.87 4.55
N PRO A 48 -10.35 19.17 4.60
CA PRO A 48 -9.68 19.85 3.49
C PRO A 48 -8.34 19.16 3.20
N ARG A 49 -7.96 19.14 1.93
CA ARG A 49 -6.69 18.55 1.49
C ARG A 49 -5.55 19.28 2.21
N SER A 50 -4.69 18.55 2.90
CA SER A 50 -3.45 19.12 3.43
C SER A 50 -2.61 19.62 2.25
N ILE A 51 -2.33 20.92 2.23
CA ILE A 51 -1.53 21.58 1.21
C ILE A 51 -0.03 21.31 1.40
N VAL A 52 0.37 20.86 2.60
CA VAL A 52 1.76 20.62 2.96
C VAL A 52 2.16 19.22 2.51
N PRO A 53 3.11 19.08 1.55
CA PRO A 53 3.74 17.81 1.25
C PRO A 53 4.65 17.47 2.45
N VAL A 54 4.41 16.36 3.13
CA VAL A 54 5.31 15.90 4.19
C VAL A 54 6.56 15.23 3.60
N ASP A 55 6.59 14.90 2.30
CA ASP A 55 7.79 14.41 1.60
C ASP A 55 7.70 14.73 0.09
N ASP A 56 8.60 15.57 -0.43
CA ASP A 56 8.59 16.10 -1.81
C ASP A 56 9.03 15.10 -2.90
N ILE A 57 9.33 13.85 -2.54
CA ILE A 57 9.89 12.85 -3.47
C ILE A 57 8.77 11.97 -4.09
N SER A 58 7.59 11.95 -3.48
CA SER A 58 6.39 11.38 -4.07
C SER A 58 5.13 12.00 -3.47
N GLN A 59 4.31 12.64 -4.28
CA GLN A 59 3.06 13.22 -3.82
C GLN A 59 2.14 12.09 -3.33
N TYR A 60 1.92 12.00 -2.02
CA TYR A 60 0.84 11.21 -1.44
C TYR A 60 -0.42 12.06 -1.39
N GLY A 61 -1.53 11.56 -1.94
CA GLY A 61 -2.80 12.27 -1.99
C GLY A 61 -3.94 11.44 -1.42
N ARG A 62 -5.07 12.07 -1.07
CA ARG A 62 -6.27 11.42 -0.49
C ARG A 62 -6.75 10.15 -1.23
N GLY A 63 -6.33 9.97 -2.47
CA GLY A 63 -6.78 8.91 -3.37
C GLY A 63 -7.89 9.41 -4.30
N PRO A 64 -8.37 8.55 -5.21
CA PRO A 64 -9.31 8.93 -6.27
C PRO A 64 -10.77 9.09 -5.82
N ASP A 65 -11.09 8.89 -4.54
CA ASP A 65 -12.45 9.07 -3.99
C ASP A 65 -13.57 8.39 -4.82
N ARG A 66 -13.34 7.14 -5.27
CA ARG A 66 -14.24 6.35 -6.12
C ARG A 66 -14.53 6.94 -7.51
N SER A 67 -13.82 7.97 -7.96
CA SER A 67 -13.90 8.53 -9.31
C SER A 67 -12.79 7.98 -10.21
N TYR A 68 -13.20 7.42 -11.37
CA TYR A 68 -12.26 6.87 -12.35
C TYR A 68 -11.40 7.95 -13.02
N ASN A 69 -12.00 9.12 -13.31
CA ASN A 69 -11.28 10.24 -13.94
C ASN A 69 -10.21 10.80 -13.01
N GLU A 70 -10.54 10.93 -11.72
CA GLU A 70 -9.55 11.33 -10.71
C GLU A 70 -8.46 10.27 -10.53
N TYR A 71 -8.81 8.98 -10.57
CA TYR A 71 -7.81 7.91 -10.56
C TYR A 71 -6.82 8.01 -11.72
N CYS A 72 -7.31 8.22 -12.94
CA CYS A 72 -6.46 8.39 -14.12
C CYS A 72 -5.56 9.62 -13.98
N ARG A 73 -6.14 10.75 -13.54
CA ARG A 73 -5.40 12.00 -13.29
C ARG A 73 -4.30 11.82 -12.24
N LEU A 74 -4.59 11.16 -11.12
CA LEU A 74 -3.62 10.89 -10.05
C LEU A 74 -2.51 9.95 -10.53
N ARG A 75 -2.87 8.91 -11.30
CA ARG A 75 -1.91 7.98 -11.90
C ARG A 75 -0.95 8.70 -12.84
N MET A 76 -1.44 9.57 -13.72
CA MET A 76 -0.61 10.39 -14.62
C MET A 76 0.33 11.31 -13.86
N LYS A 77 -0.13 11.87 -12.73
CA LYS A 77 0.68 12.71 -11.84
C LYS A 77 1.58 11.93 -10.89
N HIS A 78 1.63 10.60 -10.98
CA HIS A 78 2.36 9.73 -10.05
C HIS A 78 1.99 9.96 -8.57
N VAL A 79 0.76 10.41 -8.31
CA VAL A 79 0.26 10.62 -6.95
C VAL A 79 -0.17 9.27 -6.37
N ARG A 80 0.45 8.86 -5.27
CA ARG A 80 0.20 7.57 -4.62
C ARG A 80 -0.84 7.71 -3.51
N ASN A 81 -1.50 6.61 -3.18
CA ASN A 81 -2.37 6.54 -2.01
C ASN A 81 -1.51 6.38 -0.75
N PRO A 82 -1.67 7.22 0.29
CA PRO A 82 -0.94 7.08 1.56
C PRO A 82 -1.42 5.88 2.38
N ARG A 83 -2.59 5.31 2.08
CA ARG A 83 -3.09 4.13 2.79
C ARG A 83 -2.46 2.88 2.21
N ASP A 84 -1.85 2.09 3.08
CA ASP A 84 -1.31 0.78 2.73
C ASP A 84 -2.39 -0.23 2.38
N PRO A 85 -2.06 -1.27 1.59
CA PRO A 85 -2.98 -2.34 1.23
C PRO A 85 -3.67 -2.99 2.43
N GLN A 86 -2.97 -3.23 3.53
CA GLN A 86 -3.52 -3.80 4.77
C GLN A 86 -4.60 -2.94 5.43
N ASN A 87 -4.62 -1.63 5.18
CA ASN A 87 -5.61 -0.70 5.71
C ASN A 87 -6.84 -0.59 4.79
N ILE A 88 -6.71 -1.04 3.54
CA ILE A 88 -7.75 -0.97 2.51
C ILE A 88 -8.45 -2.33 2.38
N TYR A 89 -7.70 -3.41 2.48
CA TYR A 89 -8.11 -4.79 2.25
C TYR A 89 -7.93 -5.60 3.52
N LEU A 90 -8.79 -6.60 3.72
CA LEU A 90 -8.75 -7.49 4.88
C LEU A 90 -7.71 -8.61 4.70
N ARG A 91 -7.46 -9.01 3.45
CA ARG A 91 -6.46 -10.01 3.03
C ARG A 91 -5.84 -9.57 1.70
N PRO A 92 -4.66 -10.07 1.30
CA PRO A 92 -4.09 -9.74 0.00
C PRO A 92 -5.01 -10.25 -1.12
N ALA A 93 -5.44 -9.35 -2.02
CA ALA A 93 -6.31 -9.70 -3.14
C ALA A 93 -5.53 -10.31 -4.33
N THR A 94 -4.23 -10.08 -4.38
CA THR A 94 -3.32 -10.59 -5.42
C THR A 94 -2.04 -11.14 -4.81
N THR A 95 -1.34 -12.00 -5.54
CA THR A 95 -0.05 -12.57 -5.11
C THR A 95 1.01 -11.48 -4.91
N ALA A 96 1.01 -10.43 -5.74
CA ALA A 96 1.91 -9.30 -5.57
C ALA A 96 1.66 -8.53 -4.26
N GLN A 97 0.40 -8.39 -3.85
CA GLN A 97 0.06 -7.79 -2.55
C GLN A 97 0.50 -8.66 -1.37
N ASN A 98 0.61 -9.98 -1.54
CA ASN A 98 1.07 -10.87 -0.48
C ASN A 98 2.52 -10.60 -0.09
N ILE A 99 3.38 -10.25 -1.06
CA ILE A 99 4.81 -9.95 -0.81
C ILE A 99 4.94 -8.71 0.09
N GLY A 100 4.16 -7.67 -0.18
CA GLY A 100 4.17 -6.41 0.58
C GLY A 100 3.13 -6.33 1.69
N TRP A 101 2.53 -7.47 2.08
CA TRP A 101 1.47 -7.48 3.09
C TRP A 101 2.01 -7.26 4.50
N TRP A 102 3.20 -7.80 4.77
CA TRP A 102 3.87 -7.74 6.07
C TRP A 102 4.75 -6.51 6.16
N LYS A 103 4.55 -5.70 7.19
CA LYS A 103 5.29 -4.44 7.36
C LYS A 103 6.50 -4.58 8.27
N LYS A 104 7.49 -3.72 8.03
CA LYS A 104 8.64 -3.53 8.93
C LYS A 104 8.23 -2.97 10.30
N ASP A 105 7.17 -2.16 10.33
CA ASP A 105 6.71 -1.45 11.53
C ASP A 105 5.85 -2.32 12.46
N GLU A 106 5.57 -3.57 12.07
CA GLU A 106 4.96 -4.53 12.99
C GLU A 106 5.90 -4.75 14.18
N PRO A 107 5.36 -4.91 15.40
CA PRO A 107 6.17 -5.09 16.59
C PRO A 107 6.74 -6.52 16.64
N LEU A 108 7.60 -6.87 15.67
CA LEU A 108 8.24 -8.17 15.52
C LEU A 108 9.06 -8.54 16.77
N ARG A 109 9.62 -7.55 17.46
CA ARG A 109 10.35 -7.76 18.71
C ARG A 109 9.46 -8.32 19.83
N THR A 110 8.18 -7.94 19.88
CA THR A 110 7.25 -8.46 20.88
C THR A 110 6.55 -9.74 20.41
N MET A 111 6.16 -9.80 19.13
CA MET A 111 5.43 -10.95 18.58
C MET A 111 6.33 -12.16 18.27
N LEU A 112 7.54 -11.90 17.78
CA LEU A 112 8.46 -12.92 17.28
C LEU A 112 9.89 -12.64 17.77
N PRO A 113 10.15 -12.65 19.10
CA PRO A 113 11.45 -12.28 19.65
C PRO A 113 12.60 -13.15 19.12
N TRP A 114 12.33 -14.41 18.78
CA TRP A 114 13.30 -15.35 18.21
C TRP A 114 13.82 -14.94 16.82
N THR A 115 13.10 -14.09 16.08
CA THR A 115 13.55 -13.54 14.79
C THR A 115 14.55 -12.38 14.96
N CYS A 116 14.59 -11.77 16.15
CA CYS A 116 15.39 -10.59 16.42
C CYS A 116 16.77 -10.96 16.95
N VAL A 117 17.78 -10.90 16.08
CA VAL A 117 19.20 -11.09 16.43
C VAL A 117 19.96 -9.77 16.32
N GLN A 118 20.99 -9.57 17.14
CA GLN A 118 21.90 -8.43 17.01
C GLN A 118 22.58 -8.46 15.64
N ARG A 119 22.26 -7.48 14.79
CA ARG A 119 22.90 -7.32 13.48
C ARG A 119 24.28 -6.69 13.65
N LYS A 120 25.25 -7.20 12.90
CA LYS A 120 26.61 -6.64 12.78
C LYS A 120 26.82 -6.15 11.34
N PRO A 121 26.33 -4.94 10.98
CA PRO A 121 26.54 -4.42 9.64
C PRO A 121 28.03 -4.17 9.41
N VAL A 122 28.46 -4.32 8.15
CA VAL A 122 29.80 -3.88 7.75
C VAL A 122 29.80 -2.36 7.74
N ILE A 123 30.59 -1.75 8.62
CA ILE A 123 30.77 -0.31 8.70
C ILE A 123 32.10 0.01 8.04
N HIS A 124 32.06 0.78 6.96
CA HIS A 124 33.26 1.24 6.27
C HIS A 124 33.91 2.37 7.07
N SER A 125 35.21 2.24 7.35
CA SER A 125 35.99 3.32 7.94
C SER A 125 36.12 4.48 6.95
N GLU A 126 36.38 5.70 7.45
CA GLU A 126 36.64 6.87 6.58
C GLU A 126 37.78 6.60 5.59
N MET A 127 38.79 5.84 6.02
CA MET A 127 39.89 5.41 5.16
C MET A 127 39.44 4.46 4.04
N SER A 128 38.50 3.54 4.33
CA SER A 128 37.93 2.66 3.30
C SER A 128 37.10 3.44 2.29
N LYS A 129 36.28 4.40 2.77
CA LYS A 129 35.51 5.31 1.90
C LYS A 129 36.44 6.12 0.99
N PHE A 130 37.52 6.66 1.54
CA PHE A 130 38.52 7.40 0.76
C PHE A 130 39.15 6.53 -0.35
N VAL A 131 39.52 5.28 -0.03
CA VAL A 131 40.03 4.35 -1.04
C VAL A 131 38.98 4.07 -2.11
N ASP A 132 37.72 3.88 -1.73
CA ASP A 132 36.63 3.65 -2.68
C ASP A 132 36.43 4.86 -3.61
N ASP A 133 36.53 6.08 -3.08
CA ASP A 133 36.47 7.31 -3.87
C ASP A 133 37.67 7.43 -4.83
N MET A 134 38.88 7.08 -4.37
CA MET A 134 40.09 7.11 -5.21
C MET A 134 40.11 5.99 -6.26
N LYS A 135 39.48 4.84 -5.99
CA LYS A 135 39.33 3.75 -6.97
C LYS A 135 38.50 4.16 -8.18
N LEU A 136 37.59 5.13 -8.03
CA LEU A 136 36.81 5.67 -9.15
C LEU A 136 37.69 6.43 -10.15
N THR A 137 38.75 7.08 -9.70
CA THR A 137 39.68 7.84 -10.56
C THR A 137 40.86 6.97 -11.02
N ASN A 138 41.43 6.18 -10.12
CA ASN A 138 42.52 5.26 -10.41
C ASN A 138 42.17 3.84 -9.92
N LYS A 139 41.83 2.96 -10.86
CA LYS A 139 41.43 1.58 -10.59
C LYS A 139 42.47 0.76 -9.82
N HIS A 140 43.76 1.15 -9.88
CA HIS A 140 44.85 0.46 -9.19
C HIS A 140 45.19 1.07 -7.81
N PHE A 141 44.40 2.03 -7.33
CA PHE A 141 44.61 2.62 -6.02
C PHE A 141 44.18 1.64 -4.91
N THR A 142 45.15 1.19 -4.11
CA THR A 142 44.93 0.35 -2.94
C THR A 142 45.68 0.91 -1.74
N LEU A 143 45.12 0.72 -0.54
CA LEU A 143 45.91 0.80 0.68
C LEU A 143 46.60 -0.55 0.81
N PHE A 144 47.89 -0.57 0.47
CA PHE A 144 48.78 -1.73 0.34
C PHE A 144 48.59 -2.55 -0.94
#